data_AF-A0A0Q4YFB9-F1
#
_entry.id   AF-A0A0Q4YFB9-F1
#
_cell.length_a   1.000
_cell.length_b   1.000
_cell.length_c   1.000
_cell.angle_alpha   90.00
_cell.angle_beta   90.00
_cell.angle_gamma   90.00
#
_symmetry.space_group_name_H-M   'P 1'
#
loop_
_entity.id
_entity.type
_entity.pdbx_description
1 polymer ?
#
loop_
_entity_poly.entity_id
_entity_poly.type
_entity_poly.pdbx_seq_one_letter_code
_entity_poly.pdbx_strand_id
1 'polypeptide(L)' 'MDPLIRQWDEAARKADALRERIAGIADRGDPVPPEMLVELALREDEVLACLRAVYQARDAQQTH' A
#
# COMPACT_ATOMS: atom_id res chain seq x y z
N MET A 1 0.53 -18.33 -7.69
CA MET A 1 0.66 -16.87 -7.63
C MET A 1 2.04 -16.57 -7.10
N ASP A 2 2.79 -15.68 -7.75
CA ASP A 2 4.12 -15.28 -7.32
C ASP A 2 4.05 -14.69 -5.88
N PRO A 3 4.89 -15.16 -4.93
CA PRO A 3 4.90 -14.65 -3.56
C PRO A 3 5.06 -13.13 -3.45
N LEU A 4 5.86 -12.50 -4.33
CA LEU A 4 6.08 -11.06 -4.32
C LEU A 4 4.85 -10.30 -4.82
N ILE A 5 4.18 -10.82 -5.85
CA ILE A 5 2.92 -10.26 -6.34
C ILE A 5 1.84 -10.35 -5.25
N ARG A 6 1.79 -11.44 -4.50
CA ARG A 6 0.85 -11.59 -3.37
C ARG A 6 1.14 -10.60 -2.25
N GLN A 7 2.41 -10.38 -1.90
CA GLN A 7 2.79 -9.40 -0.88
C GLN A 7 2.43 -7.97 -1.30
N TRP A 8 2.71 -7.61 -2.55
CA TRP A 8 2.32 -6.32 -3.11
C TRP A 8 0.80 -6.11 -3.08
N ASP A 9 0.03 -7.10 -3.52
CA ASP A 9 -1.44 -7.05 -3.48
C ASP A 9 -1.98 -6.92 -2.05
N GLU A 10 -1.41 -7.65 -1.09
CA GLU A 10 -1.79 -7.52 0.32
C GLU A 10 -1.49 -6.12 0.89
N ALA A 11 -0.31 -5.55 0.59
CA ALA A 11 0.05 -4.20 1.02
C ALA A 11 -0.92 -3.16 0.41
N ALA A 12 -1.24 -3.29 -0.88
CA ALA A 12 -2.15 -2.39 -1.58
C ALA A 12 -3.55 -2.39 -0.95
N ARG A 13 -4.10 -3.57 -0.68
CA ARG A 13 -5.41 -3.70 -0.02
C ARG A 13 -5.44 -3.07 1.36
N LYS A 14 -4.36 -3.18 2.14
CA LYS A 14 -4.28 -2.54 3.46
C LYS A 14 -4.29 -1.01 3.36
N ALA A 15 -3.54 -0.46 2.40
CA ALA A 15 -3.53 0.98 2.14
C ALA A 15 -4.91 1.48 1.68
N ASP A 16 -5.57 0.76 0.78
CA ASP A 16 -6.90 1.12 0.28
C ASP A 16 -7.96 1.07 1.37
N ALA A 17 -7.97 0.02 2.19
CA ALA A 17 -8.90 -0.08 3.32
C ALA A 17 -8.74 1.08 4.32
N LEU A 18 -7.50 1.54 4.55
CA LEU A 18 -7.25 2.71 5.40
C LEU A 18 -7.71 4.00 4.73
N ARG A 19 -7.49 4.15 3.41
CA ARG A 19 -7.96 5.30 2.64
C ARG A 19 -9.49 5.40 2.65
N GLU A 20 -10.19 4.28 2.50
CA GLU A 20 -11.65 4.22 2.61
C GLU A 20 -12.16 4.65 4.00
N ARG A 21 -11.47 4.22 5.06
CA ARG A 21 -11.80 4.65 6.43
C ARG A 21 -11.61 6.15 6.63
N ILE A 22 -10.53 6.72 6.10
CA ILE A 22 -10.25 8.16 6.14
C ILE A 22 -11.33 8.93 5.37
N ALA A 23 -11.66 8.49 4.16
CA ALA A 23 -12.72 9.09 3.35
C ALA A 23 -14.06 9.08 4.10
N GLY A 24 -14.44 7.96 4.71
CA GLY A 24 -15.67 7.87 5.50
C GLY A 24 -15.72 8.78 6.73
N ILE A 25 -14.57 9.18 7.30
CA ILE A 25 -14.51 10.19 8.37
C ILE A 25 -14.71 11.59 7.77
N ALA A 26 -13.99 11.90 6.69
CA ALA A 26 -14.09 13.19 6.00
C ALA A 26 -15.51 13.45 5.45
N ASP A 27 -16.16 12.44 4.87
CA ASP A 27 -17.52 12.52 4.34
C ASP A 27 -18.57 12.80 5.41
N ARG A 28 -18.31 12.41 6.67
CA ARG A 28 -19.16 12.77 7.81
C ARG A 28 -18.94 14.21 8.29
N GLY A 29 -17.94 14.91 7.77
CA GLY A 29 -17.53 16.24 8.22
C GLY A 29 -16.69 16.23 9.49
N ASP A 30 -16.24 15.05 9.93
CA ASP A 30 -15.38 14.90 11.10
C ASP A 30 -13.92 15.16 10.73
N PRO A 31 -13.13 15.79 11.62
CA PRO A 31 -11.69 15.94 11.40
C PRO A 31 -11.00 14.57 11.41
N VAL A 32 -10.22 14.29 10.36
CA VAL A 32 -9.43 13.06 10.27
C VAL A 32 -8.31 13.09 11.32
N PRO A 33 -8.17 12.06 12.16
CA PRO A 33 -7.08 12.00 13.13
C PRO A 33 -5.69 12.00 12.46
N PRO A 34 -4.74 12.85 12.88
CA PRO A 34 -3.41 12.93 12.27
C PRO A 34 -2.67 11.59 12.22
N GLU A 35 -2.84 10.74 13.23
CA GLU A 35 -2.26 9.40 13.30
C GLU A 35 -2.71 8.50 12.15
N MET A 36 -3.93 8.66 11.64
CA MET A 36 -4.41 7.90 10.48
C MET A 36 -3.73 8.33 9.19
N LEU A 37 -3.39 9.62 9.07
CA LEU A 37 -2.64 10.14 7.93
C LEU A 37 -1.18 9.65 7.95
N VAL A 38 -0.58 9.59 9.15
CA VAL A 38 0.76 8.99 9.34
C VAL A 38 0.72 7.51 9.01
N GLU A 39 -0.29 6.78 9.47
CA GLU A 39 -0.45 5.36 9.13
C GLU A 39 -0.63 5.17 7.62
N LEU A 40 -1.41 6.01 6.95
CA LEU A 40 -1.60 5.94 5.49
C LEU A 40 -0.28 6.13 4.75
N ALA A 41 0.53 7.12 5.12
CA ALA A 41 1.85 7.33 4.53
C ALA A 41 2.76 6.11 4.69
N LEU A 42 2.79 5.50 5.88
CA LEU A 42 3.56 4.27 6.12
C LEU A 42 3.09 3.10 5.25
N ARG A 43 1.76 2.97 5.04
CA ARG A 43 1.20 1.93 4.17
C ARG A 43 1.52 2.17 2.70
N GLU A 44 1.48 3.42 2.23
CA GLU A 44 1.86 3.76 0.86
C GLU A 44 3.35 3.48 0.59
N ASP A 45 4.22 3.76 1.56
CA ASP A 45 5.64 3.39 1.50
C ASP A 45 5.84 1.86 1.44
N GLU A 46 5.09 1.09 2.23
CA GLU A 46 5.08 -0.39 2.19
C GLU A 46 4.70 -0.91 0.79
N VAL A 47 3.65 -0.34 0.18
CA VAL A 47 3.21 -0.67 -1.18
C VAL A 47 4.31 -0.40 -2.20
N LEU A 48 4.96 0.77 -2.12
CA LEU A 48 6.07 1.13 -3.01
C LEU A 48 7.25 0.18 -2.86
N ALA A 49 7.60 -0.21 -1.62
CA ALA A 49 8.67 -1.16 -1.36
C ALA A 49 8.37 -2.54 -1.98
N CYS A 50 7.16 -3.07 -1.79
CA CYS A 50 6.75 -4.34 -2.38
C CYS A 50 6.75 -4.28 -3.92
N LEU A 51 6.26 -3.18 -4.50
CA LEU A 51 6.24 -3.01 -5.96
C LEU A 51 7.65 -2.96 -6.55
N ARG A 52 8.60 -2.27 -5.88
CA ARG A 52 10.01 -2.27 -6.28
C ARG A 52 10.59 -3.69 -6.26
N ALA A 53 10.32 -4.47 -5.21
CA ALA A 53 10.79 -5.86 -5.12
C ALA A 53 10.24 -6.74 -6.26
N VAL A 54 8.97 -6.55 -6.64
CA VAL A 54 8.37 -7.22 -7.80
C VAL A 54 9.12 -6.91 -9.10
N TYR A 55 9.42 -5.63 -9.35
CA TYR A 55 10.15 -5.23 -10.56
C TYR A 55 11.59 -5.75 -10.56
N GLN A 56 12.30 -5.64 -9.44
CA GLN A 56 13.66 -6.15 -9.32
C GLN A 56 13.75 -7.67 -9.57
N ALA A 57 12.77 -8.44 -9.07
CA ALA A 57 12.71 -9.87 -9.32
C ALA A 57 12.48 -10.20 -10.80
N ARG A 58 11.67 -9.40 -11.51
CA ARG A 58 11.45 -9.55 -12.95
C ARG A 58 12.70 -9.23 -13.76
N ASP A 59 13.39 -8.14 -13.46
CA ASP A 59 14.61 -7.74 -14.15
C ASP A 59 15.71 -8.82 -13.98
N ALA A 60 15.83 -9.39 -12.78
CA ALA A 60 16.77 -10.47 -12.51
C ALA A 60 16.48 -11.76 -13.32
N GLN A 61 15.21 -12.03 -13.62
CA GLN A 61 14.79 -13.18 -14.43
C GLN A 61 14.99 -12.97 -15.93
N GLN A 62 15.07 -11.72 -16.40
CA GLN A 62 15.26 -11.40 -17.83
C GLN A 62 16.73 -11.31 -18.24
N THR A 63 17.64 -11.20 -17.26
CA THR A 63 19.08 -11.05 -17.50
C THR A 63 19.83 -12.41 -17.49
N HIS A 64 19.11 -13.52 -17.33
CA HIS A 64 19.61 -14.90 -17.30
C HIS A 64 18.97 -15.74 -18.41
#